data_AF-A0A2A9N9X9-F1
#
_entry.id   AF-A0A2A9N9X9-F1
#
_cell.length_a   1.000
_cell.length_b   1.000
_cell.length_c   1.000
_cell.angle_alpha   90.00
_cell.angle_beta   90.00
_cell.angle_gamma   90.00
#
_symmetry.space_group_name_H-M   'P 1'
#
loop_
_entity.id
_entity.type
_entity.pdbx_description
1 polymer ?
#
loop_
_entity_poly.entity_id
_entity_poly.type
_entity_poly.pdbx_seq_one_letter_code
_entity_poly.pdbx_strand_id
1 'polypeptide(L)' 'MMTATDLLKFLWAEAILYFVWLHNQVPTKALPNAMTPLEMAMGERPDLSRVQEWGHKAWVKRTHGGK' A
#
# COMPACT_ATOMS: atom_id res chain seq x y z
N MET A 1 -5.58 12.19 6.11
CA MET A 1 -5.33 13.23 5.09
C MET A 1 -3.82 13.27 4.85
N MET A 2 -3.32 13.01 3.63
CA MET A 2 -1.87 12.98 3.31
C MET A 2 -1.17 14.34 3.51
N THR A 3 -1.95 15.43 3.61
CA THR A 3 -1.48 16.77 3.97
C THR A 3 -0.99 16.90 5.41
N ALA A 4 -1.35 15.96 6.29
CA ALA A 4 -0.92 15.95 7.70
C ALA A 4 0.41 15.19 7.92
N THR A 5 0.95 14.58 6.87
CA THR A 5 2.25 13.90 6.88
C THR A 5 3.29 14.80 6.21
N ASP A 6 4.48 14.99 6.81
CA ASP A 6 5.62 15.69 6.15
C ASP A 6 6.25 14.81 5.04
N LEU A 7 5.42 14.11 4.29
CA LEU A 7 5.85 13.40 3.10
C LEU A 7 6.15 14.46 2.03
N LEU A 8 7.35 14.40 1.46
CA LEU A 8 7.75 15.30 0.37
C LEU A 8 6.72 15.20 -0.76
N LYS A 9 6.24 16.33 -1.27
CA LYS A 9 5.14 16.40 -2.25
C LYS A 9 5.39 15.55 -3.49
N PHE A 10 6.65 15.41 -3.91
CA PHE A 10 7.00 14.59 -5.05
C PHE A 10 6.78 13.09 -4.83
N LEU A 11 6.72 12.61 -3.58
CA LEU A 11 6.47 11.20 -3.23
C LEU A 11 4.97 10.87 -3.11
N TRP A 12 4.09 11.85 -3.25
CA TRP A 12 2.66 11.64 -3.04
C TRP A 12 2.06 10.79 -4.14
N ALA A 13 2.52 10.96 -5.38
CA ALA A 13 2.06 10.17 -6.51
C ALA A 13 2.42 8.69 -6.30
N GLU A 14 3.66 8.41 -5.91
CA GLU A 14 4.17 7.07 -5.62
C GLU A 14 3.43 6.44 -4.44
N ALA A 15 3.15 7.20 -3.39
CA ALA A 15 2.39 6.73 -2.24
C ALA A 15 0.95 6.33 -2.64
N ILE A 16 0.29 7.13 -3.50
CA ILE A 16 -1.05 6.81 -4.00
C ILE A 16 -1.01 5.58 -4.92
N LEU A 17 -0.04 5.51 -5.83
CA LEU A 17 0.13 4.37 -6.73
C LEU A 17 0.37 3.08 -5.94
N TYR A 18 1.23 3.13 -4.92
CA TYR A 18 1.49 1.99 -4.04
C TYR A 18 0.24 1.60 -3.24
N PHE A 19 -0.52 2.58 -2.72
CA PHE A 19 -1.77 2.31 -2.03
C PHE A 19 -2.80 1.61 -2.94
N VAL A 20 -3.02 2.12 -4.16
CA VAL A 20 -3.94 1.52 -5.13
C VAL A 20 -3.50 0.12 -5.50
N TRP A 21 -2.20 -0.07 -5.78
CA TRP A 21 -1.63 -1.38 -6.06
C TRP A 21 -1.87 -2.35 -4.91
N LEU A 22 -1.54 -1.97 -3.67
CA LEU A 22 -1.73 -2.82 -2.50
C LEU A 22 -3.21 -3.14 -2.27
N HIS A 23 -4.10 -2.16 -2.43
CA HIS A 23 -5.54 -2.33 -2.24
C HIS A 23 -6.14 -3.37 -3.20
N ASN A 24 -5.65 -3.42 -4.45
CA ASN A 24 -6.11 -4.40 -5.43
C ASN A 24 -5.59 -5.82 -5.19
N GLN A 25 -4.56 -5.99 -4.34
CA GLN A 25 -3.96 -7.28 -4.03
C GLN A 25 -4.42 -7.89 -2.71
N VAL A 26 -5.22 -7.17 -1.92
CA VAL A 26 -5.72 -7.66 -0.63
C VAL A 26 -7.18 -8.11 -0.79
N PRO A 27 -7.57 -9.25 -0.19
CA PRO A 27 -8.96 -9.69 -0.17
C PRO A 27 -9.87 -8.63 0.43
N THR A 28 -11.04 -8.43 -0.17
CA THR A 28 -12.05 -7.52 0.34
C THR A 28 -13.35 -8.25 0.63
N LYS A 29 -14.07 -7.82 1.67
CA LYS A 29 -15.38 -8.39 2.05
C LYS A 29 -16.45 -8.19 0.97
N ALA A 30 -16.23 -7.25 0.06
CA ALA A 30 -17.16 -6.96 -1.03
C ALA A 30 -17.15 -8.06 -2.11
N LEU A 31 -16.09 -8.88 -2.18
CA LEU A 31 -15.93 -9.93 -3.17
C LEU A 31 -16.15 -11.31 -2.55
N PRO A 32 -16.71 -12.26 -3.30
CA PRO A 32 -16.95 -13.61 -2.81
C PRO A 32 -15.63 -14.35 -2.57
N ASN A 33 -15.68 -15.40 -1.74
CA ASN A 33 -14.60 -16.37 -1.55
C ASN A 33 -13.23 -15.76 -1.17
N ALA A 34 -13.21 -14.61 -0.51
CA ALA A 34 -11.99 -13.89 -0.16
C ALA A 34 -11.08 -13.57 -1.37
N MET A 35 -11.68 -13.32 -2.53
CA MET A 35 -10.95 -12.90 -3.74
C MET A 35 -10.42 -11.48 -3.61
N THR A 36 -9.28 -11.24 -4.26
CA THR A 36 -8.74 -9.90 -4.45
C THR A 36 -9.42 -9.20 -5.64
N PRO A 37 -9.48 -7.86 -5.66
CA PRO A 37 -9.95 -7.12 -6.83
C PRO A 37 -9.19 -7.48 -8.11
N LEU A 38 -7.88 -7.72 -8.02
CA LEU A 38 -7.06 -8.13 -9.16
C LEU A 38 -7.49 -9.50 -9.70
N GLU A 39 -7.66 -10.50 -8.84
CA GLU A 39 -8.13 -11.83 -9.25
C GLU A 39 -9.52 -11.78 -9.88
N MET A 40 -10.42 -10.96 -9.33
CA MET A 40 -11.77 -10.79 -9.88
C MET A 40 -11.75 -10.15 -11.27
N ALA A 41 -10.86 -9.18 -11.49
CA ALA A 41 -10.79 -8.43 -12.74
C ALA A 41 -10.00 -9.14 -13.84
N MET A 42 -8.90 -9.82 -13.49
CA MET A 42 -7.95 -10.40 -14.45
C MET A 42 -7.94 -11.93 -14.46
N GLY A 43 -8.49 -12.59 -13.43
CA GLY A 43 -8.43 -14.05 -13.28
C GLY A 43 -7.06 -14.58 -12.85
N GLU A 44 -6.10 -13.69 -12.58
CA GLU A 44 -4.73 -14.02 -12.18
C GLU A 44 -4.51 -13.75 -10.69
N ARG A 45 -3.68 -14.56 -10.04
CA ARG A 45 -3.31 -14.34 -8.63
C ARG A 45 -2.40 -13.12 -8.47
N PRO A 46 -2.50 -12.37 -7.37
CA PRO A 46 -1.64 -11.23 -7.10
C PRO A 46 -0.17 -11.63 -6.94
N ASP A 47 0.72 -10.82 -7.51
CA ASP A 47 2.16 -10.91 -7.27
C ASP A 47 2.56 -10.06 -6.05
N LEU A 48 2.83 -10.76 -4.96
CA LEU A 48 3.23 -10.15 -3.69
C LEU A 48 4.75 -9.95 -3.55
N SER A 49 5.55 -10.21 -4.58
CA SER A 49 7.03 -10.09 -4.53
C SER A 49 7.54 -8.69 -4.14
N ARG A 50 6.72 -7.66 -4.35
CA ARG A 50 7.04 -6.26 -4.01
C ARG A 50 6.52 -5.84 -2.63
N VAL A 51 5.80 -6.69 -1.93
CA VAL A 51 5.34 -6.43 -0.56
C VAL A 51 6.52 -6.64 0.38
N GLN A 52 6.68 -5.75 1.35
CA GLN A 52 7.66 -5.98 2.41
C GLN A 52 7.11 -6.96 3.43
N GLU A 53 7.91 -7.99 3.73
CA GLU A 53 7.60 -8.96 4.76
C GLU A 53 7.54 -8.31 6.14
N TRP A 54 6.77 -8.91 7.04
CA TRP A 54 6.71 -8.47 8.42
C TRP A 54 8.11 -8.50 9.05
N GLY A 55 8.48 -7.43 9.76
CA GLY A 55 9.81 -7.30 10.37
C GLY A 55 10.88 -6.71 9.45
N HIS A 56 10.56 -6.39 8.19
CA HIS A 56 11.47 -5.65 7.33
C HIS A 56 11.80 -4.25 7.91
N LYS A 57 13.03 -3.78 7.70
CA LYS A 57 13.46 -2.45 8.16
C LYS A 57 12.70 -1.36 7.40
N ALA A 58 11.94 -0.54 8.11
CA ALA A 58 11.24 0.62 7.58
C ALA A 58 11.74 1.90 8.26
N TRP A 59 11.82 2.98 7.49
CA TRP A 59 12.15 4.30 8.01
C TRP A 59 10.89 4.95 8.58
N VAL A 60 10.88 5.16 9.90
CA VAL A 60 9.78 5.85 10.57
C VAL A 60 10.16 7.32 10.75
N LYS A 61 9.29 8.22 10.31
CA LYS A 61 9.45 9.64 10.58
C LYS A 61 9.40 9.89 12.10
N ARG A 62 10.48 10.39 12.68
CA ARG A 62 10.50 10.83 14.08
C ARG A 62 9.65 12.08 14.23
N THR A 63 8.68 12.06 15.14
CA THR A 63 7.77 13.20 15.40
C THR A 63 8.35 14.19 16.42
N HIS A 64 9.41 13.84 17.13
CA HIS A 64 10.07 14.64 18.18
C HIS A 64 11.56 14.85 17.91
N GLY A 65 11.92 15.35 16.73
CA GLY A 65 13.25 15.88 16.44
C GLY A 65 13.12 17.37 16.15
N GLY A 66 13.67 18.23 17.03
CA GLY A 66 13.86 19.64 16.72
C GLY A 66 14.70 19.80 15.44
N LYS A 67 14.41 20.88 14.72
CA LYS A 67 15.00 21.37 13.46
C LYS A 67 16.25 20.66 12.95
#